data_AF-A0A098LYG0-F1
#
_entry.id   AF-A0A098LYG0-F1
#
_cell.length_a   1.000
_cell.length_b   1.000
_cell.length_c   1.000
_cell.angle_alpha   90.00
_cell.angle_beta   90.00
_cell.angle_gamma   90.00
#
_symmetry.space_group_name_H-M   'P 1'
#
loop_
_entity.id
_entity.type
_entity.pdbx_description
1 polymer ?
#
loop_
_entity_poly.entity_id
_entity_poly.type
_entity_poly.pdbx_seq_one_letter_code
_entity_poly.pdbx_strand_id
1 'polypeptide(L)'
;MWVFLALACLIQQTTNSEYSFNRRHLNPEGFMTAPEIIQYWGYPSEEHEVLTKDGYYLQLNRIPHGKHSSQNEGPRPNVLLVHGSLWEGRCWIANLPSNSLGFFLADAGYDVWIINFRGTTWSRRHKEFSIEQQEFWNFSFHEMAIYDIPATINFILQKTKQDSLYYVGHSQGAGIGFVAFASLPCLTDRVKLFISLTPTYSLKGITGTLGVLGRILDRVKELIWGTKQFSILSERVKISMIHACSYPGIDRLCLNNIFLAGGFNKKNLNVSR
;
A
#
# COMPACT_ATOMS: atom_id res chain seq x y z
N MET A 1 58.93 7.72 -14.48
CA MET A 1 58.23 8.12 -15.72
C MET A 1 56.99 7.27 -15.99
N TRP A 2 57.08 5.94 -15.99
CA TRP A 2 55.94 5.02 -16.20
C TRP A 2 54.83 5.08 -15.14
N VAL A 3 55.19 5.31 -13.87
CA VAL A 3 54.20 5.46 -12.77
C VAL A 3 53.36 6.72 -12.94
N PHE A 4 53.95 7.81 -13.44
CA PHE A 4 53.24 9.05 -13.71
C PHE A 4 52.29 8.92 -14.91
N LEU A 5 52.70 8.17 -15.95
CA LEU A 5 51.85 7.84 -17.09
C LEU A 5 50.70 6.90 -16.69
N ALA A 6 50.94 5.91 -15.82
CA ALA A 6 49.90 5.03 -15.31
C ALA A 6 48.88 5.78 -14.43
N LEU A 7 49.35 6.69 -13.56
CA LEU A 7 48.49 7.58 -12.78
C LEU A 7 47.72 8.56 -13.67
N ALA A 8 48.36 9.14 -14.69
CA ALA A 8 47.69 10.01 -15.64
C ALA A 8 46.63 9.26 -16.47
N CYS A 9 46.89 8.02 -16.87
CA CYS A 9 45.91 7.17 -17.55
C CYS A 9 44.76 6.72 -16.63
N LEU A 10 45.02 6.47 -15.34
CA LEU A 10 43.97 6.16 -14.36
C LEU A 10 43.13 7.40 -14.02
N ILE A 11 43.75 8.58 -13.95
CA ILE A 11 43.06 9.86 -13.78
C ILE A 11 42.24 10.16 -15.05
N GLN A 12 42.80 9.94 -16.25
CA GLN A 12 42.04 10.07 -17.50
C GLN A 12 40.92 9.03 -17.65
N GLN A 13 41.09 7.80 -17.16
CA GLN A 13 40.01 6.80 -17.12
C GLN A 13 38.92 7.15 -16.10
N THR A 14 39.26 7.83 -15.00
CA THR A 14 38.27 8.30 -14.01
C THR A 14 37.59 9.60 -14.43
N THR A 15 38.24 10.44 -15.25
CA THR A 15 37.60 11.62 -15.87
C THR A 15 36.84 11.28 -17.15
N ASN A 16 37.24 10.24 -17.90
CA ASN A 16 36.50 9.71 -19.06
C ASN A 16 35.49 8.62 -18.68
N SER A 17 35.53 8.11 -17.45
CA SER A 17 34.30 7.67 -16.80
C SER A 17 33.56 8.92 -16.32
N GLU A 18 33.08 9.71 -17.28
CA GLU A 18 31.69 10.14 -17.20
C GLU A 18 30.88 8.84 -17.07
N TYR A 19 30.85 8.30 -15.85
CA TYR A 19 29.85 7.34 -15.45
C TYR A 19 28.58 8.13 -15.60
N SER A 20 27.98 7.96 -16.77
CA SER A 20 26.84 8.68 -17.25
C SER A 20 25.94 8.97 -16.07
N PHE A 21 25.91 10.23 -15.64
CA PHE A 21 24.92 10.75 -14.70
C PHE A 21 23.59 10.83 -15.47
N ASN A 22 23.24 9.75 -16.18
CA ASN A 22 21.91 9.49 -16.67
C ASN A 22 21.08 9.35 -15.39
N ARG A 23 20.46 10.46 -14.99
CA ARG A 23 19.29 10.45 -14.13
C ARG A 23 18.46 9.28 -14.61
N ARG A 24 18.24 8.25 -13.77
CA ARG A 24 17.11 7.36 -14.03
C ARG A 24 15.91 8.28 -14.12
N HIS A 25 15.20 8.24 -15.23
CA HIS A 25 13.99 9.02 -15.40
C HIS A 25 13.11 8.70 -14.19
N LEU A 26 12.88 9.68 -13.32
CA LEU A 26 12.06 9.49 -12.12
C LEU A 26 10.74 8.90 -12.59
N ASN A 27 10.35 7.75 -12.04
CA ASN A 27 9.07 7.18 -12.37
C ASN A 27 7.99 8.19 -11.95
N PRO A 28 7.21 8.75 -12.88
CA PRO A 28 6.23 9.79 -12.56
C PRO A 28 5.20 9.31 -11.52
N GLU A 29 4.94 8.00 -11.48
CA GLU A 29 4.00 7.36 -10.56
C GLU A 29 4.42 7.49 -9.09
N GLY A 30 5.69 7.79 -8.80
CA GLY A 30 6.16 8.06 -7.44
C GLY A 30 5.50 9.28 -6.79
N PHE A 31 4.99 10.22 -7.60
CA PHE A 31 4.34 11.45 -7.16
C PHE A 31 2.83 11.46 -7.42
N MET A 32 2.30 10.40 -8.02
CA MET A 32 0.89 10.28 -8.37
C MET A 32 0.07 9.67 -7.22
N THR A 33 -1.16 10.13 -7.12
CA THR A 33 -2.25 9.50 -6.35
C THR A 33 -2.69 8.19 -7.03
N ALA A 34 -3.42 7.34 -6.30
CA ALA A 34 -3.94 6.10 -6.89
C ALA A 34 -4.81 6.34 -8.14
N PRO A 35 -5.74 7.31 -8.16
CA PRO A 35 -6.52 7.62 -9.37
C PRO A 35 -5.65 8.05 -10.55
N GLU A 36 -4.64 8.88 -10.31
CA GLU A 36 -3.70 9.32 -11.35
C GLU A 36 -2.89 8.15 -11.92
N ILE A 37 -2.44 7.20 -11.08
CA ILE A 37 -1.76 5.97 -11.54
C ILE A 37 -2.70 5.12 -12.41
N ILE A 38 -3.95 4.94 -11.98
CA ILE A 38 -4.95 4.15 -12.72
C ILE A 38 -5.20 4.78 -14.10
N GLN A 39 -5.42 6.09 -14.14
CA GLN A 39 -5.65 6.84 -15.38
C GLN A 39 -4.42 6.89 -16.27
N TYR A 40 -3.21 7.02 -15.70
CA TYR A 40 -1.94 7.02 -16.42
C TYR A 40 -1.77 5.73 -17.25
N TRP A 41 -2.22 4.59 -16.72
CA TRP A 41 -2.20 3.31 -17.44
C TRP A 41 -3.40 3.08 -18.38
N GLY A 42 -4.28 4.06 -18.52
CA GLY A 42 -5.43 4.03 -19.42
C GLY A 42 -6.63 3.25 -18.87
N TYR A 43 -6.71 3.03 -17.56
CA TYR A 43 -7.85 2.37 -16.93
C TYR A 43 -8.88 3.40 -16.44
N PRO A 44 -10.18 3.03 -16.41
CA PRO A 44 -11.19 3.84 -15.73
C PRO A 44 -10.89 3.90 -14.24
N SER A 45 -11.02 5.09 -13.64
CA SER A 45 -10.81 5.31 -12.21
C SER A 45 -12.01 5.99 -11.60
N GLU A 46 -12.49 5.46 -10.49
CA GLU A 46 -13.48 6.12 -9.63
C GLU A 46 -12.97 6.19 -8.20
N GLU A 47 -13.34 7.25 -7.49
CA GLU A 47 -13.11 7.40 -6.06
C GLU A 47 -14.44 7.42 -5.34
N HIS A 48 -14.48 6.75 -4.18
CA HIS A 48 -15.65 6.70 -3.33
C HIS A 48 -15.24 6.96 -1.89
N GLU A 49 -16.15 7.55 -1.12
CA GLU A 49 -15.95 7.76 0.30
C GLU A 49 -16.97 6.97 1.10
N VAL A 50 -16.50 6.23 2.10
CA VAL A 50 -17.32 5.38 2.95
C VAL A 50 -17.23 5.87 4.39
N LEU A 51 -18.38 6.12 4.98
CA LEU A 51 -18.50 6.47 6.39
C LEU A 51 -18.63 5.20 7.24
N THR A 52 -17.73 5.02 8.19
CA THR A 52 -17.80 3.95 9.18
C THR A 52 -18.81 4.27 10.28
N LYS A 53 -19.27 3.24 11.00
CA LYS A 53 -20.23 3.38 12.10
C LYS A 53 -19.72 4.29 13.21
N ASP A 54 -18.41 4.23 13.47
CA ASP A 54 -17.74 5.01 14.50
C ASP A 54 -17.22 6.38 14.03
N GLY A 55 -17.47 6.76 12.77
CA GLY A 55 -17.33 8.15 12.32
C GLY A 55 -16.15 8.46 11.41
N TYR A 56 -15.34 7.48 11.01
CA TYR A 56 -14.24 7.67 10.05
C TYR A 56 -14.76 7.71 8.62
N TYR A 57 -14.15 8.56 7.80
CA TYR A 57 -14.36 8.57 6.36
C TYR A 57 -13.17 7.88 5.69
N LEU A 58 -13.46 6.80 4.98
CA LEU A 58 -12.50 5.97 4.26
C LEU A 58 -12.57 6.29 2.77
N GLN A 59 -11.42 6.57 2.16
CA GLN A 59 -11.33 6.71 0.70
C GLN A 59 -11.10 5.33 0.06
N LEU A 60 -11.90 5.04 -0.96
CA LEU A 60 -11.80 3.83 -1.78
C LEU A 60 -11.47 4.24 -3.21
N ASN A 61 -10.61 3.46 -3.86
CA ASN A 61 -10.34 3.57 -5.29
C ASN A 61 -10.99 2.38 -6.00
N ARG A 62 -11.55 2.60 -7.18
CA ARG A 62 -12.22 1.56 -7.97
C ARG A 62 -11.75 1.57 -9.42
N ILE A 63 -11.44 0.38 -9.94
CA ILE A 63 -11.20 0.12 -11.36
C ILE A 63 -12.38 -0.72 -11.86
N PRO A 64 -13.43 -0.11 -12.44
CA PRO A 64 -14.68 -0.80 -12.75
C PRO A 64 -14.57 -1.82 -13.89
N HIS A 65 -13.57 -1.70 -14.76
CA HIS A 65 -13.31 -2.64 -15.86
C HIS A 65 -11.89 -2.47 -16.42
N GLY A 66 -11.43 -3.48 -17.16
CA GLY A 66 -10.16 -3.43 -17.88
C GLY A 66 -10.15 -2.39 -19.01
N LYS A 67 -8.96 -1.90 -19.38
CA LYS A 67 -8.79 -0.82 -20.37
C LYS A 67 -9.26 -1.16 -21.79
N HIS A 68 -9.38 -2.45 -22.10
CA HIS A 68 -9.86 -2.93 -23.41
C HIS A 68 -11.25 -3.60 -23.32
N SER A 69 -11.87 -3.58 -22.15
CA SER A 69 -13.21 -4.14 -21.95
C SER A 69 -14.28 -3.21 -22.52
N SER A 70 -15.36 -3.78 -23.06
CA SER A 70 -16.50 -2.97 -23.47
C SER A 70 -17.32 -2.55 -22.24
N GLN A 71 -17.84 -1.32 -22.23
CA GLN A 71 -18.63 -0.79 -21.11
C GLN A 71 -19.95 -1.55 -20.87
N ASN A 72 -20.39 -2.39 -21.80
CA ASN A 72 -21.72 -3.02 -21.82
C ASN A 72 -21.74 -4.52 -21.45
N GLU A 73 -20.67 -5.08 -20.89
CA GLU A 73 -20.59 -6.53 -20.55
C GLU A 73 -21.40 -6.98 -19.32
N GLY A 74 -22.31 -6.15 -18.83
CA GLY A 74 -23.14 -6.46 -17.66
C GLY A 74 -22.37 -6.43 -16.33
N PRO A 75 -22.96 -6.97 -15.25
CA PRO A 75 -22.39 -6.88 -13.91
C PRO A 75 -21.12 -7.73 -13.77
N ARG A 76 -20.03 -7.10 -13.30
CA ARG A 76 -18.74 -7.75 -13.07
C ARG A 76 -18.58 -8.16 -11.60
N PRO A 77 -18.04 -9.35 -11.29
CA PRO A 77 -17.84 -9.76 -9.90
C PRO A 77 -16.92 -8.80 -9.16
N ASN A 78 -17.34 -8.35 -7.98
CA ASN A 78 -16.56 -7.46 -7.13
C ASN A 78 -15.35 -8.16 -6.50
N VAL A 79 -14.20 -7.50 -6.49
CA VAL A 79 -13.02 -7.91 -5.71
C VAL A 79 -12.58 -6.75 -4.83
N LEU A 80 -12.48 -6.98 -3.52
CA LEU A 80 -11.91 -6.04 -2.57
C LEU A 80 -10.45 -6.40 -2.27
N LEU A 81 -9.55 -5.47 -2.57
CA LEU A 81 -8.11 -5.58 -2.30
C LEU A 81 -7.76 -4.79 -1.03
N VAL A 82 -7.21 -5.49 -0.03
CA VAL A 82 -6.96 -4.95 1.32
C VAL A 82 -5.48 -5.00 1.66
N HIS A 83 -4.89 -3.82 1.78
CA HIS A 83 -3.45 -3.65 2.03
C HIS A 83 -3.02 -4.07 3.45
N GLY A 84 -1.70 -4.21 3.62
CA GLY A 84 -1.08 -4.53 4.91
C GLY A 84 -0.67 -3.30 5.71
N SER A 85 -0.08 -3.53 6.89
CA SER A 85 0.41 -2.49 7.79
C SER A 85 1.54 -1.68 7.16
N LEU A 86 1.54 -0.35 7.37
CA LEU A 86 2.50 0.60 6.79
C LEU A 86 2.44 0.74 5.26
N TRP A 87 1.44 0.14 4.62
CA TRP A 87 1.12 0.35 3.21
C TRP A 87 -0.21 1.09 3.06
N GLU A 88 -0.55 1.41 1.82
CA GLU A 88 -1.82 2.01 1.41
C GLU A 88 -2.31 1.29 0.15
N GLY A 89 -3.55 1.55 -0.27
CA GLY A 89 -4.20 0.87 -1.38
C GLY A 89 -3.39 0.85 -2.69
N ARG A 90 -2.59 1.88 -2.94
CA ARG A 90 -1.74 1.97 -4.15
C ARG A 90 -0.75 0.81 -4.32
N CYS A 91 -0.46 0.02 -3.29
CA CYS A 91 0.42 -1.14 -3.40
C CYS A 91 -0.07 -2.17 -4.45
N TRP A 92 -1.38 -2.22 -4.69
CA TRP A 92 -2.00 -3.15 -5.65
C TRP A 92 -1.86 -2.74 -7.12
N ILE A 93 -1.43 -1.50 -7.35
CA ILE A 93 -1.26 -0.87 -8.67
C ILE A 93 0.12 -0.23 -8.84
N ALA A 94 1.08 -0.60 -7.98
CA ALA A 94 2.38 0.05 -7.91
C ALA A 94 3.36 -0.39 -9.00
N ASN A 95 3.06 -1.44 -9.78
CA ASN A 95 3.91 -1.94 -10.86
C ASN A 95 3.29 -1.66 -12.24
N LEU A 96 3.74 -2.38 -13.28
CA LEU A 96 3.11 -2.32 -14.59
C LEU A 96 1.74 -3.00 -14.54
N PRO A 97 0.84 -2.71 -15.49
CA PRO A 97 -0.45 -3.40 -15.58
C PRO A 97 -0.34 -4.93 -15.63
N SER A 98 0.68 -5.45 -16.32
CA SER A 98 0.91 -6.89 -16.49
C SER A 98 1.35 -7.63 -15.22
N ASN A 99 1.74 -6.91 -14.16
CA ASN A 99 2.22 -7.50 -12.91
C ASN A 99 1.73 -6.77 -11.65
N SER A 100 0.63 -6.03 -11.77
CA SER A 100 -0.10 -5.45 -10.64
C SER A 100 -1.44 -6.14 -10.53
N LEU A 101 -1.74 -6.68 -9.35
CA LEU A 101 -2.96 -7.47 -9.15
C LEU A 101 -4.24 -6.67 -9.45
N GLY A 102 -4.26 -5.37 -9.12
CA GLY A 102 -5.42 -4.51 -9.40
C GLY A 102 -5.72 -4.41 -10.89
N PHE A 103 -4.70 -4.15 -11.70
CA PHE A 103 -4.85 -4.07 -13.16
C PHE A 103 -5.15 -5.43 -13.79
N PHE A 104 -4.45 -6.48 -13.36
CA PHE A 104 -4.67 -7.84 -13.84
C PHE A 104 -6.13 -8.31 -13.63
N LEU A 105 -6.70 -8.05 -12.46
CA LEU A 105 -8.09 -8.42 -12.16
C LEU A 105 -9.10 -7.62 -13.00
N ALA A 106 -8.85 -6.32 -13.21
CA ALA A 106 -9.71 -5.51 -14.07
C ALA A 106 -9.73 -6.03 -15.52
N ASP A 107 -8.55 -6.35 -16.08
CA ASP A 107 -8.42 -6.97 -17.40
C ASP A 107 -9.03 -8.38 -17.46
N ALA A 108 -9.03 -9.12 -16.34
CA ALA A 108 -9.70 -10.41 -16.21
C ALA A 108 -11.23 -10.31 -16.02
N GLY A 109 -11.81 -9.11 -16.08
CA GLY A 109 -13.26 -8.89 -16.07
C GLY A 109 -13.89 -8.69 -14.69
N TYR A 110 -13.10 -8.38 -13.66
CA TYR A 110 -13.59 -8.07 -12.32
C TYR A 110 -13.84 -6.56 -12.12
N ASP A 111 -14.74 -6.24 -11.18
CA ASP A 111 -14.89 -4.89 -10.64
C ASP A 111 -14.00 -4.73 -9.40
N VAL A 112 -12.88 -4.01 -9.55
CA VAL A 112 -11.82 -3.99 -8.55
C VAL A 112 -12.00 -2.80 -7.61
N TRP A 113 -12.05 -3.08 -6.32
CA TRP A 113 -12.15 -2.11 -5.24
C TRP A 113 -10.90 -2.17 -4.36
N ILE A 114 -10.35 -1.01 -4.02
CA ILE A 114 -9.13 -0.86 -3.24
C ILE A 114 -9.43 0.05 -2.06
N ILE A 115 -9.33 -0.48 -0.84
CA ILE A 115 -9.58 0.28 0.39
C ILE A 115 -8.32 1.04 0.84
N ASN A 116 -8.50 2.22 1.43
CA ASN A 116 -7.52 2.85 2.32
C ASN A 116 -8.08 2.86 3.76
N PHE A 117 -7.41 2.16 4.68
CA PHE A 117 -7.85 2.12 6.08
C PHE A 117 -7.75 3.47 6.78
N ARG A 118 -8.54 3.66 7.84
CA ARG A 118 -8.46 4.81 8.75
C ARG A 118 -7.00 5.16 9.13
N GLY A 119 -6.68 6.45 9.13
CA GLY A 119 -5.35 6.97 9.50
C GLY A 119 -4.27 6.91 8.41
N THR A 120 -4.50 6.18 7.30
CA THR A 120 -3.67 6.30 6.09
C THR A 120 -3.79 7.71 5.49
N THR A 121 -2.92 8.07 4.54
CA THR A 121 -2.87 9.41 3.95
C THR A 121 -4.24 9.88 3.42
N TRP A 122 -5.03 8.95 2.89
CA TRP A 122 -6.30 9.22 2.21
C TRP A 122 -7.54 9.09 3.08
N SER A 123 -7.42 8.54 4.30
CA SER A 123 -8.54 8.26 5.19
C SER A 123 -8.32 8.93 6.56
N ARG A 124 -8.09 10.26 6.51
CA ARG A 124 -7.72 11.13 7.65
C ARG A 124 -8.82 12.09 8.08
N ARG A 125 -10.07 11.66 7.95
CA ARG A 125 -11.23 12.49 8.24
C ARG A 125 -12.19 11.73 9.15
N HIS A 126 -12.72 12.44 10.14
CA HIS A 126 -13.66 11.91 11.12
C HIS A 126 -14.81 12.91 11.29
N LYS A 127 -15.98 12.44 11.75
CA LYS A 127 -17.14 13.31 12.05
C LYS A 127 -16.88 14.30 13.18
N GLU A 128 -16.16 13.84 14.21
CA GLU A 128 -16.06 14.56 15.49
C GLU A 128 -14.63 14.99 15.85
N PHE A 129 -13.61 14.31 15.31
CA PHE A 129 -12.22 14.46 15.75
C PHE A 129 -11.33 14.91 14.60
N SER A 130 -10.41 15.83 14.88
CA SER A 130 -9.37 16.21 13.94
C SER A 130 -8.12 15.33 14.11
N ILE A 131 -7.24 15.32 13.10
CA ILE A 131 -5.97 14.55 13.16
C ILE A 131 -5.02 15.05 14.26
N GLU A 132 -5.25 16.24 14.81
CA GLU A 132 -4.51 16.81 15.93
C GLU A 132 -4.97 16.25 17.28
N GLN A 133 -6.12 15.58 17.35
CA GLN A 133 -6.68 15.01 18.58
C GLN A 133 -6.22 13.56 18.78
N GLN A 134 -5.99 13.14 20.02
CA GLN A 134 -5.54 11.77 20.30
C GLN A 134 -6.64 10.73 20.04
N GLU A 135 -7.89 11.15 20.23
CA GLU A 135 -9.11 10.38 20.01
C GLU A 135 -9.23 9.90 18.56
N PHE A 136 -8.75 10.70 17.60
CA PHE A 136 -8.66 10.30 16.19
C PHE A 136 -7.69 9.12 15.96
N TRP A 137 -6.67 8.95 16.79
CA TRP A 137 -5.65 7.91 16.63
C TRP A 137 -5.88 6.71 17.55
N ASN A 138 -6.94 6.74 18.38
CA ASN A 138 -7.25 5.69 19.32
C ASN A 138 -7.98 4.51 18.63
N PHE A 139 -7.29 3.85 17.72
CA PHE A 139 -7.76 2.66 17.02
C PHE A 139 -6.59 1.69 16.78
N SER A 140 -6.95 0.45 16.47
CA SER A 140 -6.03 -0.61 16.10
C SER A 140 -6.56 -1.37 14.88
N PHE A 141 -5.94 -2.51 14.55
CA PHE A 141 -6.49 -3.43 13.55
C PHE A 141 -7.87 -3.97 13.94
N HIS A 142 -8.22 -3.94 15.23
CA HIS A 142 -9.53 -4.39 15.71
C HIS A 142 -10.64 -3.53 15.11
N GLU A 143 -10.57 -2.20 15.28
CA GLU A 143 -11.53 -1.24 14.73
C GLU A 143 -11.60 -1.31 13.20
N MET A 144 -10.47 -1.51 12.52
CA MET A 144 -10.45 -1.74 11.08
C MET A 144 -11.28 -2.98 10.69
N ALA A 145 -11.20 -4.07 11.46
CA ALA A 145 -11.96 -5.29 11.20
C ALA A 145 -13.45 -5.15 11.50
N ILE A 146 -13.83 -4.45 12.57
CA ILE A 146 -15.23 -4.35 13.03
C ILE A 146 -16.00 -3.17 12.42
N TYR A 147 -15.31 -2.15 11.91
CA TYR A 147 -15.95 -0.95 11.35
C TYR A 147 -15.57 -0.67 9.90
N ASP A 148 -14.29 -0.74 9.53
CA ASP A 148 -13.87 -0.39 8.16
C ASP A 148 -14.32 -1.45 7.16
N ILE A 149 -14.00 -2.73 7.42
CA ILE A 149 -14.38 -3.84 6.52
C ILE A 149 -15.89 -3.93 6.31
N PRO A 150 -16.75 -3.91 7.35
CA PRO A 150 -18.20 -4.02 7.13
C PRO A 150 -18.76 -2.79 6.40
N ALA A 151 -18.29 -1.58 6.71
CA ALA A 151 -18.75 -0.38 6.02
C ALA A 151 -18.37 -0.42 4.53
N THR A 152 -17.12 -0.80 4.21
CA THR A 152 -16.64 -0.93 2.84
C THR A 152 -17.38 -2.02 2.07
N ILE A 153 -17.50 -3.23 2.61
CA ILE A 153 -18.20 -4.33 1.92
C ILE A 153 -19.66 -3.95 1.68
N ASN A 154 -20.38 -3.44 2.69
CA ASN A 154 -21.78 -3.05 2.51
C ASN A 154 -21.97 -1.95 1.46
N PHE A 155 -21.08 -0.95 1.46
CA PHE A 155 -21.09 0.09 0.44
C PHE A 155 -20.92 -0.48 -0.97
N ILE A 156 -19.92 -1.36 -1.17
CA ILE A 156 -19.63 -1.97 -2.48
C ILE A 156 -20.85 -2.76 -2.98
N LEU A 157 -21.40 -3.62 -2.14
CA LEU A 157 -22.53 -4.47 -2.49
C LEU A 157 -23.79 -3.65 -2.81
N GLN A 158 -24.05 -2.58 -2.05
CA GLN A 158 -25.14 -1.65 -2.32
C GLN A 158 -24.92 -0.88 -3.63
N LYS A 159 -23.70 -0.36 -3.86
CA LYS A 159 -23.35 0.43 -5.04
C LYS A 159 -23.47 -0.39 -6.33
N THR A 160 -23.03 -1.64 -6.27
CA THR A 160 -22.97 -2.55 -7.43
C THR A 160 -24.21 -3.43 -7.58
N LYS A 161 -25.11 -3.43 -6.59
CA LYS A 161 -26.30 -4.27 -6.51
C LYS A 161 -25.97 -5.76 -6.62
N GLN A 162 -24.88 -6.17 -5.97
CA GLN A 162 -24.46 -7.56 -5.87
C GLN A 162 -24.58 -8.06 -4.43
N ASP A 163 -24.79 -9.37 -4.28
CA ASP A 163 -24.99 -9.97 -2.95
C ASP A 163 -23.68 -10.36 -2.27
N SER A 164 -22.58 -10.44 -3.03
CA SER A 164 -21.29 -10.90 -2.52
C SER A 164 -20.10 -10.41 -3.33
N LEU A 165 -18.90 -10.49 -2.72
CA LEU A 165 -17.63 -10.13 -3.34
C LEU A 165 -16.51 -11.14 -2.98
N TYR A 166 -15.39 -11.03 -3.69
CA TYR A 166 -14.14 -11.71 -3.37
C TYR A 166 -13.27 -10.79 -2.50
N TYR A 167 -12.63 -11.33 -1.47
CA TYR A 167 -11.73 -10.58 -0.60
C TYR A 167 -10.29 -11.05 -0.81
N VAL A 168 -9.37 -10.11 -1.04
CA VAL A 168 -7.93 -10.39 -1.10
C VAL A 168 -7.22 -9.52 -0.07
N GLY A 169 -6.64 -10.16 0.95
CA GLY A 169 -5.88 -9.47 1.99
C GLY A 169 -4.40 -9.78 1.90
N HIS A 170 -3.55 -8.78 2.14
CA HIS A 170 -2.10 -8.97 2.31
C HIS A 170 -1.67 -8.64 3.75
N SER A 171 -0.89 -9.51 4.38
CA SER A 171 -0.32 -9.28 5.72
C SER A 171 -1.38 -8.89 6.76
N GLN A 172 -1.33 -7.67 7.31
CA GLN A 172 -2.35 -7.15 8.23
C GLN A 172 -3.75 -7.15 7.61
N GLY A 173 -3.90 -6.88 6.31
CA GLY A 173 -5.19 -6.93 5.62
C GLY A 173 -5.80 -8.33 5.60
N ALA A 174 -4.97 -9.39 5.55
CA ALA A 174 -5.45 -10.75 5.74
C ALA A 174 -5.80 -11.04 7.20
N GLY A 175 -4.98 -10.58 8.15
CA GLY A 175 -5.28 -10.67 9.59
C GLY A 175 -6.62 -10.04 9.97
N ILE A 176 -6.88 -8.84 9.46
CA ILE A 176 -8.15 -8.12 9.59
C ILE A 176 -9.31 -8.92 9.01
N GLY A 177 -9.12 -9.56 7.85
CA GLY A 177 -10.12 -10.47 7.26
C GLY A 177 -10.48 -11.62 8.20
N PHE A 178 -9.50 -12.27 8.84
CA PHE A 178 -9.77 -13.32 9.83
C PHE A 178 -10.60 -12.80 11.02
N VAL A 179 -10.25 -11.64 11.58
CA VAL A 179 -10.99 -11.06 12.70
C VAL A 179 -12.42 -10.72 12.28
N ALA A 180 -12.60 -10.06 11.13
CA ALA A 180 -13.90 -9.66 10.63
C ALA A 180 -14.80 -10.87 10.36
N PHE A 181 -14.31 -11.87 9.63
CA PHE A 181 -15.14 -13.00 9.19
C PHE A 181 -15.38 -14.04 10.30
N ALA A 182 -14.54 -14.08 11.34
CA ALA A 182 -14.80 -14.86 12.54
C ALA A 182 -15.82 -14.17 13.47
N SER A 183 -15.81 -12.84 13.52
CA SER A 183 -16.62 -12.06 14.48
C SER A 183 -17.97 -11.61 13.93
N LEU A 184 -18.13 -11.55 12.60
CA LEU A 184 -19.32 -10.99 11.93
C LEU A 184 -19.93 -11.98 10.93
N PRO A 185 -20.65 -13.02 11.37
CA PRO A 185 -21.18 -14.07 10.49
C PRO A 185 -22.02 -13.55 9.32
N CYS A 186 -22.88 -12.56 9.57
CA CYS A 186 -23.72 -11.95 8.52
C CYS A 186 -22.91 -11.25 7.41
N LEU A 187 -21.68 -10.84 7.70
CA LEU A 187 -20.76 -10.29 6.71
C LEU A 187 -20.05 -11.39 5.94
N THR A 188 -19.67 -12.47 6.63
CA THR A 188 -19.00 -13.64 6.05
C THR A 188 -19.81 -14.28 4.93
N ASP A 189 -21.14 -14.36 5.08
CA ASP A 189 -22.05 -14.88 4.04
C ASP A 189 -22.00 -14.05 2.73
N ARG A 190 -21.50 -12.81 2.80
CA ARG A 190 -21.34 -11.91 1.66
C ARG A 190 -19.94 -11.98 1.02
N VAL A 191 -19.06 -12.85 1.52
CA VAL A 191 -17.71 -13.06 0.99
C VAL A 191 -17.63 -14.43 0.34
N LYS A 192 -17.59 -14.46 -1.00
CA LYS A 192 -17.56 -15.72 -1.79
C LYS A 192 -16.29 -16.52 -1.57
N LEU A 193 -15.15 -15.82 -1.47
CA LEU A 193 -13.85 -16.41 -1.28
C LEU A 193 -12.93 -15.39 -0.62
N PHE A 194 -12.24 -15.84 0.42
CA PHE A 194 -11.19 -15.10 1.08
C PHE A 194 -9.81 -15.62 0.65
N ILE A 195 -9.07 -14.80 -0.10
CA ILE A 195 -7.68 -15.04 -0.49
C ILE A 195 -6.77 -14.30 0.49
N SER A 196 -5.96 -15.07 1.21
CA SER A 196 -5.08 -14.57 2.26
C SER A 196 -3.62 -14.68 1.81
N LEU A 197 -2.99 -13.56 1.48
CA LEU A 197 -1.58 -13.47 1.09
C LEU A 197 -0.73 -13.11 2.32
N THR A 198 0.25 -13.97 2.63
CA THR A 198 1.19 -13.80 3.77
C THR A 198 0.51 -13.39 5.09
N PRO A 199 -0.50 -14.12 5.57
CA PRO A 199 -1.35 -13.65 6.67
C PRO A 199 -0.63 -13.41 7.97
N THR A 200 -0.97 -12.30 8.61
CA THR A 200 -0.55 -12.01 9.99
C THR A 200 -1.65 -12.46 10.96
N TYR A 201 -1.52 -13.66 11.52
CA TYR A 201 -2.38 -14.16 12.61
C TYR A 201 -1.69 -14.08 13.98
N SER A 202 -0.41 -14.46 14.03
CA SER A 202 0.41 -14.40 15.24
C SER A 202 1.77 -13.80 14.92
N LEU A 203 2.26 -12.94 15.81
CA LEU A 203 3.62 -12.40 15.73
C LEU A 203 4.64 -13.26 16.50
N LYS A 204 4.22 -14.41 17.06
CA LYS A 204 5.13 -15.32 17.75
C LYS A 204 6.17 -15.84 16.76
N GLY A 205 7.45 -15.66 17.10
CA GLY A 205 8.56 -16.09 16.26
C GLY A 205 8.98 -15.10 15.17
N ILE A 206 8.36 -13.90 15.10
CA ILE A 206 8.83 -12.86 14.19
C ILE A 206 10.25 -12.39 14.60
N THR A 207 11.13 -12.28 13.61
CA THR A 207 12.51 -11.83 13.76
C THR A 207 12.70 -10.45 13.09
N GLY A 208 13.87 -9.84 13.25
CA GLY A 208 14.17 -8.51 12.69
C GLY A 208 13.53 -7.34 13.45
N THR A 209 13.53 -6.16 12.83
CA THR A 209 13.15 -4.90 13.47
C THR A 209 11.74 -4.92 14.07
N LEU A 210 10.76 -5.48 13.35
CA LEU A 210 9.37 -5.59 13.85
C LEU A 210 9.29 -6.48 15.10
N GLY A 211 10.06 -7.56 15.17
CA GLY A 211 10.11 -8.42 16.35
C GLY A 211 10.78 -7.79 17.56
N VAL A 212 11.79 -6.93 17.33
CA VAL A 212 12.40 -6.13 18.41
C VAL A 212 11.41 -5.09 18.91
N LEU A 213 10.78 -4.33 18.01
CA LEU A 213 9.79 -3.31 18.36
C LEU A 213 8.60 -3.89 19.11
N GLY A 214 8.13 -5.09 18.72
CA GLY A 214 7.03 -5.77 19.40
C GLY A 214 7.32 -6.14 20.85
N ARG A 215 8.59 -6.32 21.25
CA ARG A 215 9.00 -6.67 22.62
C ARG A 215 9.19 -5.46 23.53
N ILE A 216 9.19 -4.25 22.99
CA ILE A 216 9.28 -3.02 23.78
C ILE A 216 7.99 -2.87 24.60
N LEU A 217 8.11 -2.41 25.84
CA LEU A 217 6.95 -2.10 26.70
C LEU A 217 6.13 -0.97 26.12
N ASP A 218 4.80 -1.06 26.19
CA ASP A 218 3.91 -0.07 25.55
C ASP A 218 4.12 1.35 26.08
N ARG A 219 4.34 1.52 27.38
CA ARG A 219 4.69 2.81 27.97
C ARG A 219 5.97 3.44 27.41
N VAL A 220 6.94 2.60 27.02
CA VAL A 220 8.17 3.07 26.37
C VAL A 220 7.89 3.44 24.92
N LYS A 221 7.01 2.69 24.22
CA LYS A 221 6.58 3.06 22.87
C LYS A 221 5.85 4.40 22.86
N GLU A 222 4.93 4.60 23.80
CA GLU A 222 4.19 5.86 23.97
C GLU A 222 5.12 7.04 24.27
N LEU A 223 6.17 6.83 25.06
CA LEU A 223 7.16 7.88 25.34
C LEU A 223 7.97 8.27 24.09
N ILE A 224 8.32 7.31 23.24
CA ILE A 224 9.15 7.52 22.05
C ILE A 224 8.34 8.09 20.87
N TRP A 225 7.17 7.50 20.59
CA TRP A 225 6.35 7.80 19.41
C TRP A 225 5.10 8.62 19.71
N GLY A 226 4.79 8.88 20.98
CA GLY A 226 3.56 9.52 21.39
C GLY A 226 2.34 8.60 21.26
N THR A 227 1.16 9.21 21.35
CA THR A 227 -0.15 8.54 21.35
C THR A 227 -0.96 8.78 20.07
N LYS A 228 -0.34 9.40 19.06
CA LYS A 228 -0.98 9.79 17.80
C LYS A 228 -0.43 8.95 16.64
N GLN A 229 -0.29 9.55 15.46
CA GLN A 229 0.24 8.87 14.28
C GLN A 229 1.62 8.25 14.54
N PHE A 230 1.72 6.93 14.33
CA PHE A 230 3.01 6.28 14.13
C PHE A 230 3.54 6.63 12.73
N SER A 231 4.51 7.55 12.66
CA SER A 231 5.18 7.91 11.40
C SER A 231 6.69 7.77 11.54
N ILE A 232 7.29 6.89 10.74
CA ILE A 232 8.75 6.73 10.70
C ILE A 232 9.39 7.95 10.02
N LEU A 233 8.68 8.56 9.06
CA LEU A 233 9.15 9.70 8.27
C LEU A 233 8.05 10.75 8.16
N SER A 234 8.40 12.03 8.19
CA SER A 234 7.45 13.11 7.87
C SER A 234 7.19 13.19 6.36
N GLU A 235 6.08 13.80 5.93
CA GLU A 235 5.76 13.92 4.50
C GLU A 235 6.87 14.63 3.69
N ARG A 236 7.48 15.67 4.27
CA ARG A 236 8.62 16.36 3.65
C ARG A 236 9.78 15.39 3.41
N VAL A 237 10.08 14.56 4.41
CA VAL A 237 11.17 13.56 4.31
C VAL A 237 10.81 12.47 3.31
N LYS A 238 9.55 12.03 3.24
CA LYS A 238 9.10 11.05 2.22
C LYS A 238 9.32 11.59 0.80
N ILE A 239 8.95 12.85 0.53
CA ILE A 239 9.16 13.49 -0.77
C ILE A 239 10.65 13.62 -1.10
N SER A 240 11.46 14.06 -0.13
CA SER A 240 12.92 14.11 -0.30
C SER A 240 13.50 12.72 -0.54
N MET A 241 12.99 11.68 0.13
CA MET A 241 13.42 10.30 -0.07
C MET A 241 13.07 9.78 -1.46
N ILE A 242 11.90 10.09 -2.03
CA ILE A 242 11.56 9.67 -3.41
C ILE A 242 12.61 10.19 -4.41
N HIS A 243 13.01 11.46 -4.27
CA HIS A 243 14.09 12.03 -5.08
C HIS A 243 15.43 11.34 -4.79
N ALA A 244 15.78 11.19 -3.51
CA ALA A 244 17.04 10.59 -3.10
C ALA A 244 17.18 9.14 -3.60
N CYS A 245 16.12 8.34 -3.56
CA CYS A 245 16.11 6.95 -4.01
C CYS A 245 16.32 6.78 -5.52
N SER A 246 16.19 7.85 -6.32
CA SER A 246 16.51 7.83 -7.75
C SER A 246 18.02 7.94 -8.05
N TYR A 247 18.82 8.36 -7.06
CA TYR A 247 20.27 8.51 -7.23
C TYR A 247 20.99 7.17 -7.03
N PRO A 248 21.93 6.82 -7.93
CA PRO A 248 22.78 5.65 -7.78
C PRO A 248 23.51 5.66 -6.43
N GLY A 249 23.42 4.56 -5.68
CA GLY A 249 24.04 4.41 -4.35
C GLY A 249 23.07 4.64 -3.20
N ILE A 250 22.17 5.62 -3.30
CA ILE A 250 21.08 5.83 -2.33
C ILE A 250 19.94 4.84 -2.58
N ASP A 251 19.69 4.49 -3.85
CA ASP A 251 18.76 3.42 -4.24
C ASP A 251 18.96 2.13 -3.42
N ARG A 252 20.20 1.73 -3.16
CA ARG A 252 20.53 0.57 -2.31
C ARG A 252 20.04 0.72 -0.86
N LEU A 253 20.12 1.91 -0.29
CA LEU A 253 19.61 2.18 1.06
C LEU A 253 18.08 2.14 1.09
N CYS A 254 17.43 2.64 0.05
CA CYS A 254 15.98 2.57 -0.10
C CYS A 254 15.49 1.12 -0.24
N LEU A 255 16.17 0.31 -1.06
CA LEU A 255 15.89 -1.11 -1.21
C LEU A 255 16.04 -1.86 0.12
N ASN A 256 17.09 -1.56 0.90
CA ASN A 256 17.28 -2.17 2.22
C ASN A 256 16.14 -1.84 3.19
N ASN A 257 15.56 -0.63 3.15
CA ASN A 257 14.39 -0.28 3.98
C ASN A 257 13.15 -1.11 3.62
N ILE A 258 12.88 -1.34 2.34
CA ILE A 258 11.78 -2.23 1.90
C ILE A 258 12.00 -3.64 2.45
N PHE A 259 13.23 -4.15 2.38
CA PHE A 259 13.58 -5.49 2.86
C PHE A 259 13.54 -5.63 4.39
N LEU A 260 13.75 -4.55 5.15
CA LEU A 260 13.61 -4.55 6.60
C LEU A 260 12.16 -4.75 7.07
N ALA A 261 11.18 -4.35 6.27
CA ALA A 261 9.76 -4.46 6.59
C ALA A 261 9.13 -5.79 6.10
N GLY A 262 9.49 -6.25 4.90
CA GLY A 262 8.82 -7.37 4.21
C GLY A 262 9.68 -8.61 3.93
N GLY A 263 10.95 -8.61 4.32
CA GLY A 263 11.90 -9.67 3.98
C GLY A 263 12.63 -9.44 2.66
N PHE A 264 13.78 -10.09 2.49
CA PHE A 264 14.72 -9.81 1.40
C PHE A 264 14.59 -10.80 0.23
N ASN A 265 14.12 -10.34 -0.92
CA ASN A 265 14.23 -11.09 -2.17
C ASN A 265 14.59 -10.17 -3.36
N LYS A 266 15.89 -9.88 -3.50
CA LYS A 266 16.42 -9.05 -4.59
C LYS A 266 16.13 -9.59 -5.99
N LYS A 267 15.91 -10.89 -6.16
CA LYS A 267 15.69 -11.50 -7.48
C LYS A 267 14.29 -11.20 -8.03
N ASN A 268 13.33 -10.92 -7.16
CA ASN A 268 11.92 -10.73 -7.51
C ASN A 268 11.45 -9.27 -7.34
N LEU A 269 12.37 -8.33 -7.12
CA LEU A 269 12.04 -6.91 -7.03
C LEU A 269 12.55 -6.19 -8.28
N ASN A 270 11.66 -5.47 -8.96
CA ASN A 270 12.05 -4.61 -10.07
C ASN A 270 12.76 -3.35 -9.55
N VAL A 271 14.08 -3.38 -9.48
CA VAL A 271 14.91 -2.29 -8.91
C VAL A 271 15.01 -1.04 -9.80
N SER A 272 14.45 -1.07 -11.00
CA SER A 272 14.41 0.10 -11.89
C SER A 272 13.19 0.99 -11.66
N ARG A 273 12.26 0.57 -10.80
CA ARG A 273 10.98 1.21 -10.54
C ARG A 273 10.78 1.41 -9.03
#